data_AF-A0A2V8SLI7-F1
#
_entry.id   AF-A0A2V8SLI7-F1
#
_cell.length_a   1.000
_cell.length_b   1.000
_cell.length_c   1.000
_cell.angle_alpha   90.00
_cell.angle_beta   90.00
_cell.angle_gamma   90.00
#
_symmetry.space_group_name_H-M   'P 1'
#
loop_
_entity.id
_entity.type
_entity.pdbx_description
1 polymer ?
#
loop_
_entity_poly.entity_id
_entity_poly.type
_entity_poly.pdbx_seq_one_letter_code
_entity_poly.pdbx_strand_id
1 'polypeptide(L)'
;MRSHSTVEFKTRKSVPAVALALSLCLLANVALAQQPLGNPPSQSRAPFTKENVVAFLRGLAPERRDAGVTMLAAAIRDSGVDFEVTPAVEQELRDAGATPELVAAARANYRPSGASAQSASST
;
A
#
# COMPACT_ATOMS: atom_id res chain seq x y z
N MET A 1 -43.99 -9.70 28.53
CA MET A 1 -43.92 -9.38 27.08
C MET A 1 -42.84 -8.33 26.87
N ARG A 2 -41.87 -8.63 25.99
CA ARG A 2 -40.83 -7.75 25.40
C ARG A 2 -39.76 -7.25 26.39
N SER A 3 -38.77 -8.07 26.75
CA SER A 3 -37.50 -8.36 26.04
C SER A 3 -36.64 -7.12 25.76
N HIS A 4 -35.52 -7.11 26.49
CA HIS A 4 -34.40 -6.19 26.46
C HIS A 4 -33.54 -6.35 25.19
N SER A 5 -32.98 -5.25 24.69
CA SER A 5 -31.65 -5.24 24.08
C SER A 5 -30.88 -4.02 24.58
N THR A 6 -30.18 -4.24 25.69
CA THR A 6 -29.11 -3.41 26.20
C THR A 6 -27.94 -3.50 25.23
N VAL A 7 -27.40 -2.35 24.81
CA VAL A 7 -26.10 -2.27 24.14
C VAL A 7 -25.00 -2.65 25.14
N GLU A 8 -24.42 -3.84 24.98
CA GLU A 8 -23.21 -4.28 25.69
C GLU A 8 -21.99 -3.49 25.18
N PHE A 9 -21.47 -2.58 25.99
CA PHE A 9 -20.09 -2.08 25.86
C PHE A 9 -19.21 -2.87 26.84
N LYS A 10 -18.59 -3.94 26.36
CA LYS A 10 -17.70 -4.79 27.15
C LYS A 10 -16.22 -4.50 26.87
N THR A 11 -15.49 -4.28 27.97
CA THR A 11 -14.04 -4.52 28.24
C THR A 11 -13.21 -3.23 28.42
N ARG A 12 -13.00 -2.70 29.65
CA ARG A 12 -11.94 -3.04 30.67
C ARG A 12 -10.52 -2.82 30.10
N LYS A 13 -9.58 -2.05 30.69
CA LYS A 13 -9.18 -1.87 32.10
C LYS A 13 -8.42 -0.54 32.31
N SER A 14 -8.60 0.00 33.52
CA SER A 14 -7.77 0.96 34.29
C SER A 14 -6.26 0.63 34.22
N VAL A 15 -5.32 1.58 34.31
CA VAL A 15 -4.71 2.23 35.52
C VAL A 15 -3.83 3.43 35.02
N PRO A 16 -3.42 4.46 35.82
CA PRO A 16 -2.57 4.29 37.01
C PRO A 16 -2.84 5.28 38.17
N ALA A 17 -3.03 4.72 39.37
CA ALA A 17 -2.65 5.39 40.62
C ALA A 17 -1.52 4.57 41.24
N VAL A 18 -0.61 5.24 41.95
CA VAL A 18 0.53 4.70 42.70
C VAL A 18 1.80 4.49 41.87
N ALA A 19 2.74 5.44 41.97
CA ALA A 19 4.11 5.15 42.42
C ALA A 19 4.94 6.45 42.38
N LEU A 20 4.55 7.42 43.19
CA LEU A 20 5.47 8.41 43.72
C LEU A 20 6.27 7.68 44.81
N ALA A 21 7.26 6.89 44.39
CA ALA A 21 8.13 6.14 45.27
C ALA A 21 9.53 6.00 44.64
N LEU A 22 10.42 6.88 45.09
CA LEU A 22 11.81 6.60 45.44
C LEU A 22 12.70 6.03 44.32
N SER A 23 13.53 6.85 43.68
CA SER A 23 14.84 7.22 44.26
C SER A 23 15.71 6.00 44.63
N LEU A 24 16.12 5.14 43.68
CA LEU A 24 17.36 4.32 43.77
C LEU A 24 17.72 3.50 42.50
N CYS A 25 17.77 4.09 41.30
CA CYS A 25 18.33 3.40 40.12
C CYS A 25 19.15 4.35 39.24
N LEU A 26 20.04 5.12 39.85
CA LEU A 26 20.88 6.11 39.17
C LEU A 26 22.31 5.62 38.84
N LEU A 27 22.62 4.32 38.81
CA LEU A 27 24.02 3.85 38.69
C LEU A 27 24.31 2.67 37.75
N ALA A 28 23.39 2.22 36.90
CA ALA A 28 23.71 1.16 35.93
C ALA A 28 22.87 1.25 34.66
N ASN A 29 23.34 2.02 33.67
CA ASN A 29 23.29 1.75 32.22
C ASN A 29 23.58 3.05 31.44
N VAL A 30 24.83 3.50 31.51
CA VAL A 30 25.45 4.13 30.35
C VAL A 30 25.76 3.00 29.38
N ALA A 31 25.38 3.18 28.11
CA ALA A 31 25.59 2.29 26.96
C ALA A 31 24.50 1.23 26.70
N LEU A 32 23.45 1.62 25.96
CA LEU A 32 23.12 0.93 24.72
C LEU A 32 22.18 1.79 23.84
N ALA A 33 22.72 2.21 22.69
CA ALA A 33 22.02 2.51 21.44
C ALA A 33 20.74 3.37 21.55
N GLN A 34 20.77 4.67 21.26
CA GLN A 34 20.72 5.13 19.86
C GLN A 34 20.09 4.10 18.92
N GLN A 35 18.79 3.86 19.08
CA GLN A 35 18.00 3.30 17.98
C GLN A 35 17.98 4.40 16.90
N PRO A 36 18.56 4.21 15.71
CA PRO A 36 18.22 5.06 14.60
C PRO A 36 16.71 4.93 14.43
N LEU A 37 16.01 6.07 14.46
CA LEU A 37 14.63 6.15 14.03
C LEU A 37 14.65 5.67 12.57
N GLY A 38 14.45 4.36 12.38
CA GLY A 38 14.42 3.75 11.07
C GLY A 38 13.39 4.51 10.26
N ASN A 39 13.77 4.87 9.03
CA ASN A 39 12.86 5.39 8.03
C ASN A 39 11.50 4.71 8.20
N PRO A 40 10.37 5.44 8.29
CA PRO A 40 9.08 4.79 8.09
C PRO A 40 9.23 3.99 6.79
N PRO A 41 8.81 2.71 6.73
CA PRO A 41 8.88 1.98 5.47
C PRO A 41 8.19 2.88 4.47
N SER A 42 8.96 3.43 3.53
CA SER A 42 8.39 4.03 2.34
C SER A 42 7.53 2.92 1.81
N GLN A 43 6.21 3.06 1.96
CA GLN A 43 5.26 2.06 1.52
C GLN A 43 5.34 2.13 0.01
N SER A 44 6.37 1.49 -0.54
CA SER A 44 6.56 1.22 -1.96
C SER A 44 5.41 0.31 -2.30
N ARG A 45 4.26 0.94 -2.59
CA ARG A 45 3.03 0.28 -2.94
C ARG A 45 3.39 -0.64 -4.09
N ALA A 46 3.08 -1.92 -3.92
CA ALA A 46 3.47 -2.92 -4.91
C ALA A 46 3.02 -2.46 -6.30
N PRO A 47 3.91 -2.51 -7.30
CA PRO A 47 3.55 -2.12 -8.66
C PRO A 47 2.38 -2.96 -9.16
N PHE A 48 1.55 -2.39 -10.03
CA PHE A 48 0.38 -3.08 -10.57
C PHE A 48 0.82 -4.17 -11.55
N THR A 49 0.35 -5.41 -11.36
CA THR A 49 0.55 -6.50 -12.31
C THR A 49 -0.40 -6.39 -13.50
N LYS A 50 -0.03 -7.05 -14.60
CA LYS A 50 -0.85 -7.06 -15.82
C LYS A 50 -2.22 -7.65 -15.55
N GLU A 51 -2.28 -8.79 -14.87
CA GLU A 51 -3.54 -9.45 -14.54
C GLU A 51 -4.44 -8.56 -13.69
N ASN A 52 -3.90 -7.81 -12.73
CA ASN A 52 -4.69 -6.92 -11.88
C ASN A 52 -5.28 -5.75 -12.68
N VAL A 53 -4.50 -5.16 -13.59
CA VAL A 53 -4.98 -4.10 -14.49
C VAL A 53 -6.09 -4.62 -15.39
N VAL A 54 -5.89 -5.77 -16.04
CA VAL A 54 -6.87 -6.36 -16.96
C VAL A 54 -8.13 -6.80 -16.21
N ALA A 55 -8.00 -7.44 -15.04
CA ALA A 55 -9.13 -7.84 -14.21
C ALA A 55 -9.95 -6.63 -13.75
N PHE A 56 -9.29 -5.54 -13.37
CA PHE A 56 -9.95 -4.28 -12.99
C PHE A 56 -10.71 -3.68 -14.18
N LEU A 57 -10.09 -3.61 -15.35
CA LEU A 57 -10.71 -3.07 -16.57
C LEU A 57 -11.92 -3.90 -17.04
N ARG A 58 -11.83 -5.23 -16.93
CA ARG A 58 -12.93 -6.15 -17.28
C ARG A 58 -14.05 -6.17 -16.24
N GLY A 59 -13.73 -5.95 -14.98
CA GLY A 59 -14.69 -5.91 -13.86
C GLY A 59 -15.37 -4.55 -13.68
N LEU A 60 -14.91 -3.51 -14.38
CA LEU A 60 -15.49 -2.17 -14.30
C LEU A 60 -16.89 -2.14 -14.90
N ALA A 61 -17.85 -1.64 -14.11
CA ALA A 61 -19.19 -1.36 -14.59
C ALA A 61 -19.15 -0.28 -15.69
N PRO A 62 -19.94 -0.41 -16.78
CA PRO A 62 -19.88 0.50 -17.92
C PRO A 62 -20.14 1.97 -17.54
N GLU A 63 -21.04 2.19 -16.58
CA GLU A 63 -21.38 3.50 -16.01
C GLU A 63 -20.22 4.19 -15.25
N ARG A 64 -19.24 3.43 -14.77
CA ARG A 64 -18.07 3.96 -14.03
C ARG A 64 -16.75 3.76 -14.77
N ARG A 65 -16.80 3.25 -16.00
CA ARG A 65 -15.61 2.87 -16.76
C ARG A 65 -14.65 4.05 -16.92
N ASP A 66 -15.18 5.20 -17.32
CA ASP A 66 -14.38 6.40 -17.58
C ASP A 66 -13.62 6.84 -16.32
N ALA A 67 -14.36 7.07 -15.22
CA ALA A 67 -13.78 7.42 -13.92
C ALA A 67 -12.80 6.35 -13.39
N GLY A 68 -13.13 5.07 -13.55
CA GLY A 68 -12.29 3.96 -13.13
C GLY A 68 -10.97 3.90 -13.89
N VAL A 69 -10.98 4.11 -15.20
CA VAL A 69 -9.78 4.15 -16.03
C VAL A 69 -8.92 5.36 -15.68
N THR A 70 -9.50 6.54 -15.47
CA THR A 70 -8.78 7.74 -15.02
C THR A 70 -8.12 7.52 -13.65
N MET A 71 -8.85 6.93 -12.70
CA MET A 71 -8.30 6.59 -11.38
C MET A 71 -7.17 5.58 -11.48
N LEU A 72 -7.31 4.56 -12.32
CA LEU A 72 -6.27 3.56 -12.52
C LEU A 72 -5.01 4.18 -13.16
N ALA A 73 -5.18 5.09 -14.13
CA ALA A 73 -4.04 5.81 -14.73
C ALA A 73 -3.30 6.66 -13.69
N ALA A 74 -4.02 7.33 -12.79
CA ALA A 74 -3.42 8.05 -11.66
C ALA A 74 -2.67 7.10 -10.71
N ALA A 75 -3.26 5.96 -10.38
CA ALA A 75 -2.62 4.96 -9.51
C ALA A 75 -1.36 4.36 -10.14
N ILE A 76 -1.38 4.08 -11.45
CA ILE A 76 -0.21 3.60 -12.20
C ILE A 76 0.89 4.66 -12.26
N ARG A 77 0.57 5.95 -12.37
CA ARG A 77 1.57 7.03 -12.31
C ARG A 77 2.26 7.10 -10.94
N ASP A 78 1.56 6.77 -9.87
CA ASP A 78 2.08 6.79 -8.50
C ASP A 78 2.88 5.51 -8.17
N SER A 79 2.27 4.33 -8.38
CA SER A 79 2.83 3.05 -7.95
C SER A 79 3.63 2.32 -9.03
N GLY A 80 3.40 2.64 -10.30
CA GLY A 80 3.99 1.95 -11.45
C GLY A 80 3.32 0.63 -11.80
N VAL A 81 3.82 0.00 -12.85
CA VAL A 81 3.42 -1.35 -13.30
C VAL A 81 4.62 -2.28 -13.32
N ASP A 82 4.38 -3.56 -13.05
CA ASP A 82 5.43 -4.61 -13.05
C ASP A 82 5.61 -5.30 -14.40
N PHE A 83 4.95 -4.81 -15.45
CA PHE A 83 4.98 -5.44 -16.77
C PHE A 83 5.37 -4.44 -17.84
N GLU A 84 6.09 -4.93 -18.84
CA GLU A 84 6.44 -4.13 -20.01
C GLU A 84 5.25 -4.05 -20.97
N VAL A 85 4.96 -2.84 -21.47
CA VAL A 85 3.90 -2.61 -22.46
C VAL A 85 4.39 -2.96 -23.86
N THR A 86 4.43 -4.26 -24.15
CA THR A 86 4.68 -4.83 -25.48
C THR A 86 3.44 -4.66 -26.39
N PRO A 87 3.55 -4.83 -27.73
CA PRO A 87 2.40 -4.73 -28.63
C PRO A 87 1.28 -5.73 -28.30
N ALA A 88 1.64 -6.94 -27.84
CA ALA A 88 0.68 -7.94 -27.42
C ALA A 88 -0.07 -7.52 -26.14
N VAL A 89 0.65 -6.99 -25.15
CA VAL A 89 0.07 -6.48 -23.90
C VAL A 89 -0.79 -5.24 -24.15
N GLU A 90 -0.34 -4.33 -25.03
CA GLU A 90 -1.13 -3.16 -25.41
C GLU A 90 -2.48 -3.56 -26.01
N GLN A 91 -2.52 -4.58 -26.89
CA GLN A 91 -3.77 -5.10 -27.42
C GLN A 91 -4.64 -5.73 -26.33
N GLU A 92 -4.05 -6.50 -25.41
CA GLU A 92 -4.77 -7.09 -24.27
C GLU A 92 -5.40 -6.02 -23.37
N LEU A 93 -4.66 -4.95 -23.08
CA LEU A 93 -5.15 -3.81 -22.33
C LEU A 93 -6.28 -3.09 -23.07
N ARG A 94 -6.13 -2.84 -24.37
CA ARG A 94 -7.17 -2.19 -25.19
C ARG A 94 -8.43 -3.04 -25.29
N ASP A 95 -8.31 -4.35 -25.44
CA ASP A 95 -9.43 -5.29 -25.45
C ASP A 95 -10.19 -5.28 -24.10
N ALA A 96 -9.46 -5.16 -23.00
CA ALA A 96 -10.05 -4.96 -21.67
C ALA A 96 -10.74 -3.59 -21.50
N GLY A 97 -10.51 -2.65 -22.42
CA GLY A 97 -11.07 -1.30 -22.39
C GLY A 97 -10.14 -0.23 -21.81
N ALA A 98 -8.82 -0.46 -21.86
CA ALA A 98 -7.84 0.57 -21.56
C ALA A 98 -7.93 1.72 -22.56
N THR A 99 -7.87 2.94 -22.06
CA THR A 99 -7.69 4.14 -22.88
C THR A 99 -6.23 4.26 -23.33
N PRO A 100 -5.95 4.97 -24.44
CA PRO A 100 -4.57 5.24 -24.86
C PRO A 100 -3.75 5.97 -23.79
N GLU A 101 -4.38 6.82 -22.97
CA GLU A 101 -3.71 7.47 -21.83
C GLU A 101 -3.24 6.44 -20.79
N LEU A 102 -4.09 5.46 -20.44
CA LEU A 102 -3.74 4.42 -19.48
C LEU A 102 -2.54 3.60 -19.97
N VAL A 103 -2.54 3.22 -21.24
CA VAL A 103 -1.44 2.48 -21.87
C VAL A 103 -0.15 3.29 -21.84
N ALA A 104 -0.22 4.59 -22.17
CA ALA A 104 0.95 5.48 -22.12
C ALA A 104 1.47 5.63 -20.68
N ALA A 105 0.57 5.77 -19.70
CA ALA A 105 0.94 5.82 -18.28
C ALA A 105 1.61 4.52 -17.82
N ALA A 106 1.08 3.36 -18.18
CA ALA A 106 1.69 2.08 -17.89
C ALA A 106 3.09 1.96 -18.50
N ARG A 107 3.25 2.33 -19.78
CA ARG A 107 4.55 2.28 -20.45
C ARG A 107 5.58 3.21 -19.80
N ALA A 108 5.17 4.43 -19.43
CA ALA A 108 6.05 5.41 -18.81
C ALA A 108 6.43 5.08 -17.36
N ASN A 109 5.64 4.26 -16.66
CA ASN A 109 5.82 3.94 -15.24
C ASN A 109 6.11 2.45 -15.00
N TYR A 110 6.75 1.78 -15.96
CA TYR A 110 7.22 0.42 -15.78
C TYR A 110 8.33 0.36 -14.72
N ARG A 111 8.10 -0.43 -13.66
CA ARG A 111 9.01 -0.68 -12.55
C ARG A 111 9.14 -2.19 -12.36
N PRO A 112 10.19 -2.83 -12.91
CA PRO A 112 10.41 -4.25 -12.68
C PRO A 112 10.60 -4.48 -11.17
N SER A 113 9.79 -5.36 -10.58
CA SER A 113 9.74 -5.65 -9.14
C SER A 113 11.06 -6.16 -8.56
N GLY A 114 12.08 -6.40 -9.39
CA GLY A 114 13.44 -6.77 -8.98
C GLY A 114 14.44 -5.61 -8.85
N ALA A 115 14.19 -4.43 -9.45
CA ALA A 115 15.21 -3.38 -9.55
C ALA A 115 15.39 -2.60 -8.23
N SER A 116 14.32 -2.37 -7.46
CA SER A 116 14.39 -1.62 -6.20
C SER A 116 15.03 -2.40 -5.05
N ALA A 117 15.08 -3.73 -5.14
CA ALA A 117 15.62 -4.61 -4.10
C ALA A 117 17.09 -5.01 -4.31
N GLN A 118 17.60 -4.94 -5.55
CA GLN A 118 18.98 -5.36 -5.86
C GLN A 118 20.03 -4.27 -5.63
N SER A 119 19.64 -2.99 -5.59
CA SER A 119 20.59 -1.89 -5.33
C SER A 119 20.96 -1.71 -3.85
N ALA A 120 20.27 -2.37 -2.93
CA ALA A 120 20.48 -2.23 -1.48
C ALA A 120 21.36 -3.33 -0.85
N SER A 121 21.80 -4.33 -1.63
CA SER A 121 22.55 -5.49 -1.13
C SER A 121 24.02 -5.52 -1.58
N SER A 122 24.57 -4.39 -2.04
CA SER A 122 25.97 -4.27 -2.47
C SER A 122 26.71 -3.18 -1.68
N THR A 123 26.93 -3.35 -0.38
CA THR A 123 28.00 -2.65 0.39
C THR A 123 28.31 -3.44 1.65
#